data_AF-A0A9D1LCA7-F1
#
_entry.id   AF-A0A9D1LCA7-F1
#
_cell.length_a   1.000
_cell.length_b   1.000
_cell.length_c   1.000
_cell.angle_alpha   90.00
_cell.angle_beta   90.00
_cell.angle_gamma   90.00
#
_symmetry.space_group_name_H-M   'P 1'
#
loop_
_entity.id
_entity.type
_entity.pdbx_description
1 polymer ?
#
loop_
_entity_poly.entity_id
_entity_poly.type
_entity_poly.pdbx_seq_one_letter_code
_entity_poly.pdbx_strand_id
1 'polypeptide(L)'
;MAKKTKKAAPEVVEKDMTTARFDKGYAIAAFLLIVAFLASVSAAYFHSRYLMFYPEKVAEQYCSSAIVLKDDFNSLKYTSLIQNLYLGDYFRENYIRPRLAEGESVTERTPEEQGELMDKMDEIMFAYYADIIASNTDKTLDSVLTLYVDKYVETYEAVFGEPAYASVEDDLVTCFEAGVSAYSEANALDAENETVEVRKTYSDEEVAAYRAGLSEDARAEYARFGLSPDAVEGVCETQFSYTVGGEVFNVPCTLIKVGMQWYVDVTAL
;
A
#
# COMPACT_ATOMS: atom_id res chain seq x y z
N MET A 1 -41.79 -91.13 -4.12
CA MET A 1 -41.72 -90.77 -2.69
C MET A 1 -40.38 -90.11 -2.41
N ALA A 2 -40.41 -88.96 -1.74
CA ALA A 2 -39.27 -88.04 -1.60
C ALA A 2 -38.14 -88.59 -0.71
N LYS A 3 -36.89 -88.34 -1.12
CA LYS A 3 -35.75 -88.20 -0.21
C LYS A 3 -35.09 -86.85 -0.50
N LYS A 4 -35.30 -85.90 0.42
CA LYS A 4 -34.55 -84.64 0.49
C LYS A 4 -33.13 -84.95 0.97
N THR A 5 -32.12 -84.39 0.33
CA THR A 5 -30.77 -84.33 0.89
C THR A 5 -30.14 -82.96 0.67
N LYS A 6 -29.93 -82.29 1.81
CA LYS A 6 -29.02 -81.18 2.18
C LYS A 6 -28.59 -80.17 1.10
N LYS A 7 -29.03 -78.92 1.32
CA LYS A 7 -28.41 -77.70 0.80
C LYS A 7 -26.98 -77.58 1.37
N ALA A 8 -25.97 -77.53 0.50
CA ALA A 8 -24.60 -77.20 0.89
C ALA A 8 -24.53 -75.73 1.34
N ALA A 9 -23.76 -75.46 2.41
CA ALA A 9 -23.46 -74.11 2.84
C ALA A 9 -22.60 -73.39 1.78
N PRO A 10 -22.76 -72.07 1.58
CA PRO A 10 -21.93 -71.34 0.63
C PRO A 10 -20.48 -71.33 1.12
N GLU A 11 -19.59 -71.69 0.20
CA GLU A 11 -18.15 -71.58 0.32
C GLU A 11 -17.78 -70.10 0.46
N VAL A 12 -17.16 -69.72 1.57
CA VAL A 12 -16.55 -68.40 1.75
C VAL A 12 -15.05 -68.62 1.76
N VAL A 13 -14.34 -68.32 0.66
CA VAL A 13 -12.90 -68.03 0.73
C VAL A 13 -12.48 -66.99 -0.30
N GLU A 14 -11.92 -65.93 0.29
CA GLU A 14 -11.00 -64.87 -0.16
C GLU A 14 -11.22 -64.23 -1.53
N LYS A 15 -11.73 -62.99 -1.48
CA LYS A 15 -11.24 -61.96 -2.40
C LYS A 15 -9.74 -61.82 -2.15
N ASP A 16 -8.95 -62.35 -3.08
CA ASP A 16 -7.55 -62.02 -3.24
C ASP A 16 -7.46 -60.50 -3.41
N MET A 17 -7.13 -59.78 -2.32
CA MET A 17 -6.72 -58.39 -2.42
C MET A 17 -5.30 -58.39 -2.96
N THR A 18 -5.17 -58.66 -4.27
CA THR A 18 -3.99 -58.24 -5.01
C THR A 18 -3.92 -56.73 -4.85
N THR A 19 -3.06 -56.28 -3.93
CA THR A 19 -2.60 -54.90 -3.83
C THR A 19 -2.25 -54.46 -5.24
N ALA A 20 -3.08 -53.60 -5.82
CA ALA A 20 -2.80 -52.98 -7.11
C ALA A 20 -1.40 -52.40 -7.01
N ARG A 21 -0.46 -52.94 -7.79
CA ARG A 21 0.89 -52.38 -7.91
C ARG A 21 0.70 -50.92 -8.29
N PHE A 22 0.95 -50.01 -7.37
CA PHE A 22 1.04 -48.58 -7.67
C PHE A 22 2.08 -48.45 -8.78
N ASP A 23 1.60 -48.15 -9.98
CA ASP A 23 2.45 -48.10 -11.16
C ASP A 23 3.40 -46.92 -10.96
N LYS A 24 4.70 -47.21 -10.82
CA LYS A 24 5.69 -46.22 -10.36
C LYS A 24 5.71 -44.97 -11.26
N GLY A 25 5.33 -45.11 -12.53
CA GLY A 25 5.17 -43.99 -13.47
C GLY A 25 4.04 -43.03 -13.09
N TYR A 26 2.89 -43.54 -12.63
CA TYR A 26 1.80 -42.70 -12.13
C TYR A 26 2.16 -41.97 -10.84
N ALA A 27 2.91 -42.62 -9.94
CA ALA A 27 3.37 -41.98 -8.71
C ALA A 27 4.36 -40.84 -8.99
N ILE A 28 5.28 -41.02 -9.94
CA ILE A 28 6.23 -39.97 -10.35
C ILE A 28 5.50 -38.81 -11.04
N ALA A 29 4.57 -39.09 -11.96
CA ALA A 29 3.80 -38.05 -12.63
C ALA A 29 2.92 -37.25 -11.65
N ALA A 30 2.26 -37.93 -10.71
CA ALA A 30 1.46 -37.28 -9.66
C ALA A 30 2.33 -36.43 -8.73
N PHE A 31 3.53 -36.90 -8.37
CA PHE A 31 4.46 -36.11 -7.55
C PHE A 31 4.93 -34.84 -8.27
N LEU A 32 5.29 -34.92 -9.55
CA LEU A 32 5.67 -33.74 -10.34
C LEU A 32 4.52 -32.74 -10.48
N LEU A 33 3.28 -33.20 -10.64
CA LEU A 33 2.10 -32.34 -10.67
C LEU A 33 1.86 -31.64 -9.33
N ILE A 34 2.01 -32.35 -8.21
CA ILE A 34 1.88 -31.75 -6.87
C ILE A 34 2.97 -30.71 -6.63
N VAL A 35 4.22 -30.97 -7.03
CA VAL A 35 5.31 -30.01 -6.92
C VAL A 35 5.07 -28.79 -7.80
N ALA A 36 4.64 -28.97 -9.05
CA ALA A 36 4.31 -27.87 -9.94
C ALA A 36 3.14 -27.02 -9.41
N PHE A 37 2.12 -27.67 -8.83
CA PHE A 37 1.00 -27.00 -8.19
C PHE A 37 1.42 -26.24 -6.92
N LEU A 38 2.26 -26.83 -6.07
CA LEU A 38 2.79 -26.14 -4.88
C LEU A 38 3.68 -24.97 -5.28
N ALA A 39 4.48 -25.11 -6.34
CA ALA A 39 5.30 -24.02 -6.87
C ALA A 39 4.43 -22.90 -7.45
N SER A 40 3.35 -23.21 -8.18
CA SER A 40 2.46 -22.19 -8.73
C SER A 40 1.61 -21.50 -7.65
N VAL A 41 1.10 -22.24 -6.67
CA VAL A 41 0.39 -21.66 -5.51
C VAL A 41 1.34 -20.83 -4.67
N SER A 42 2.57 -21.28 -4.44
CA SER A 42 3.58 -20.50 -3.74
C SER A 42 3.97 -19.25 -4.53
N ALA A 43 4.16 -19.35 -5.85
CA ALA A 43 4.43 -18.19 -6.69
C ALA A 43 3.26 -17.20 -6.69
N ALA A 44 2.02 -17.67 -6.75
CA ALA A 44 0.83 -16.81 -6.65
C ALA A 44 0.70 -16.18 -5.25
N TYR A 45 0.99 -16.93 -4.19
CA TYR A 45 0.99 -16.45 -2.81
C TYR A 45 2.14 -15.46 -2.54
N PHE A 46 3.31 -15.68 -3.11
CA PHE A 46 4.42 -14.73 -3.07
C PHE A 46 4.09 -13.48 -3.91
N HIS A 47 3.56 -13.64 -5.12
CA HIS A 47 3.18 -12.52 -5.99
C HIS A 47 2.10 -11.63 -5.35
N SER A 48 1.16 -12.20 -4.59
CA SER A 48 0.15 -11.44 -3.86
C SER A 48 0.67 -10.80 -2.56
N ARG A 49 1.71 -11.36 -1.92
CA ARG A 49 2.27 -10.83 -0.66
C ARG A 49 3.48 -9.91 -0.85
N TYR A 50 4.17 -10.00 -1.98
CA TYR A 50 5.35 -9.21 -2.33
C TYR A 50 5.09 -8.33 -3.55
N LEU A 51 4.03 -7.53 -3.45
CA LEU A 51 3.63 -6.55 -4.47
C LEU A 51 4.81 -5.71 -4.99
N MET A 52 5.69 -5.30 -4.07
CA MET A 52 6.86 -4.47 -4.36
C MET A 52 7.89 -5.13 -5.28
N PHE A 53 7.80 -6.42 -5.62
CA PHE A 53 8.70 -7.05 -6.59
C PHE A 53 8.25 -6.90 -8.05
N TYR A 54 7.06 -6.36 -8.29
CA TYR A 54 6.45 -6.30 -9.60
C TYR A 54 6.01 -4.86 -9.90
N PRO A 55 6.61 -4.17 -10.90
CA PRO A 55 6.34 -2.76 -11.13
C PRO A 55 4.87 -2.51 -11.49
N GLU A 56 4.23 -3.40 -12.23
CA GLU A 56 2.81 -3.30 -12.58
C GLU A 56 1.89 -3.34 -11.36
N LYS A 57 2.26 -4.12 -10.32
CA LYS A 57 1.49 -4.22 -9.09
C LYS A 57 1.69 -3.03 -8.18
N VAL A 58 2.91 -2.50 -8.12
CA VAL A 58 3.21 -1.23 -7.43
C VAL A 58 2.43 -0.08 -8.07
N ALA A 59 2.46 0.02 -9.40
CA ALA A 59 1.69 1.03 -10.14
C ALA A 59 0.18 0.89 -9.93
N GLU A 60 -0.35 -0.35 -9.95
CA GLU A 60 -1.76 -0.62 -9.69
C GLU A 60 -2.18 -0.10 -8.31
N GLN A 61 -1.43 -0.44 -7.26
CA GLN A 61 -1.77 0.00 -5.90
C GLN A 61 -1.59 1.50 -5.72
N TYR A 62 -0.51 2.07 -6.24
CA TYR A 62 -0.28 3.51 -6.18
C TYR A 62 -1.43 4.28 -6.84
N CYS A 63 -1.77 3.95 -8.09
CA CYS A 63 -2.79 4.65 -8.85
C CYS A 63 -4.20 4.41 -8.31
N SER A 64 -4.51 3.17 -7.92
CA SER A 64 -5.82 2.86 -7.32
C SER A 64 -5.99 3.66 -6.02
N SER A 65 -4.98 3.72 -5.15
CA SER A 65 -5.03 4.55 -3.94
C SER A 65 -5.08 6.05 -4.24
N ALA A 66 -4.11 6.62 -4.95
CA ALA A 66 -4.02 8.07 -5.16
C ALA A 66 -5.15 8.62 -6.05
N ILE A 67 -5.50 7.90 -7.11
CA ILE A 67 -6.32 8.46 -8.21
C ILE A 67 -7.78 8.06 -8.07
N VAL A 68 -8.03 6.78 -7.83
CA VAL A 68 -9.38 6.22 -7.73
C VAL A 68 -9.92 6.46 -6.33
N LEU A 69 -9.22 6.02 -5.29
CA LEU A 69 -9.66 6.16 -3.91
C LEU A 69 -9.46 7.57 -3.34
N LYS A 70 -8.64 8.42 -3.98
CA LYS A 70 -8.24 9.73 -3.43
C LYS A 70 -7.57 9.64 -2.06
N ASP A 71 -6.85 8.53 -1.84
CA ASP A 71 -6.04 8.28 -0.66
C ASP A 71 -4.57 8.55 -0.97
N ASP A 72 -4.27 9.85 -1.14
CA ASP A 72 -2.94 10.32 -1.55
C ASP A 72 -1.88 9.92 -0.52
N PHE A 73 -2.17 10.00 0.78
CA PHE A 73 -1.20 9.68 1.83
C PHE A 73 -0.82 8.20 1.86
N ASN A 74 -1.79 7.27 1.83
CA ASN A 74 -1.44 5.85 1.84
C ASN A 74 -0.79 5.39 0.54
N SER A 75 -1.09 6.06 -0.59
CA SER A 75 -0.44 5.78 -1.87
C SER A 75 1.09 5.94 -1.80
N LEU A 76 1.59 6.85 -0.94
CA LEU A 76 3.01 7.12 -0.77
C LEU A 76 3.82 5.92 -0.30
N LYS A 77 3.16 4.92 0.32
CA LYS A 77 3.76 3.63 0.70
C LYS A 77 4.29 2.85 -0.51
N TYR A 78 3.87 3.19 -1.72
CA TYR A 78 4.31 2.56 -2.97
C TYR A 78 5.35 3.41 -3.71
N THR A 79 5.77 4.54 -3.14
CA THR A 79 6.73 5.46 -3.74
C THR A 79 8.12 5.29 -3.12
N SER A 80 9.15 5.85 -3.77
CA SER A 80 10.52 5.76 -3.27
C SER A 80 10.77 6.53 -1.97
N LEU A 81 9.77 7.25 -1.42
CA LEU A 81 9.83 7.90 -0.10
C LEU A 81 10.12 6.92 1.04
N ILE A 82 9.60 5.69 0.96
CA ILE A 82 9.62 4.74 2.09
C ILE A 82 10.90 3.91 2.20
N GLN A 83 11.86 4.09 1.30
CA GLN A 83 13.07 3.26 1.24
C GLN A 83 13.95 3.38 2.49
N ASN A 84 14.01 4.56 3.11
CA ASN A 84 14.91 4.82 4.25
C ASN A 84 14.20 5.32 5.51
N LEU A 85 12.90 5.56 5.41
CA LEU A 85 12.13 6.24 6.42
C LEU A 85 10.81 5.48 6.58
N TYR A 86 10.56 4.93 7.75
CA TYR A 86 9.19 4.55 8.11
C TYR A 86 8.36 5.83 7.96
N LEU A 87 7.40 5.87 7.02
CA LEU A 87 6.69 7.10 6.63
C LEU A 87 6.12 7.84 7.86
N GLY A 88 5.65 7.08 8.86
CA GLY A 88 5.20 7.62 10.14
C GLY A 88 6.30 8.30 10.96
N ASP A 89 7.50 7.70 11.06
CA ASP A 89 8.63 8.29 11.77
C ASP A 89 9.10 9.58 11.08
N TYR A 90 9.20 9.57 9.75
CA TYR A 90 9.53 10.79 9.00
C TYR A 90 8.50 11.89 9.21
N PHE A 91 7.21 11.56 9.15
CA PHE A 91 6.15 12.52 9.40
C PHE A 91 6.27 13.12 10.81
N ARG A 92 6.47 12.27 11.82
CA ARG A 92 6.63 12.67 13.22
C ARG A 92 7.84 13.56 13.44
N GLU A 93 9.00 13.18 12.92
CA GLU A 93 10.26 13.89 13.14
C GLU A 93 10.35 15.22 12.40
N ASN A 94 9.82 15.29 11.18
CA ASN A 94 10.03 16.45 10.30
C ASN A 94 8.90 17.46 10.35
N TYR A 95 7.67 17.02 10.67
CA TYR A 95 6.49 17.90 10.65
C TYR A 95 5.83 18.02 12.01
N ILE A 96 5.63 16.94 12.74
CA ILE A 96 4.88 17.00 14.01
C ILE A 96 5.73 17.56 15.15
N ARG A 97 6.78 16.84 15.57
CA ARG A 97 7.60 17.19 16.74
C ARG A 97 8.14 18.62 16.71
N PRO A 98 8.58 19.17 15.56
CA PRO A 98 9.05 20.55 15.52
C PRO A 98 7.97 21.62 15.77
N ARG A 99 6.68 21.26 15.74
CA ARG A 99 5.54 22.16 15.94
C ARG A 99 4.92 22.04 17.32
N LEU A 100 5.18 20.94 18.03
CA LEU A 100 4.66 20.73 19.38
C LEU A 100 5.42 21.59 20.39
N ALA A 101 4.69 22.09 21.39
CA ALA A 101 5.26 22.85 22.48
C ALA A 101 6.14 21.96 23.38
N GLU A 102 7.19 22.54 23.96
CA GLU A 102 8.01 21.86 24.97
C GLU A 102 7.23 21.74 26.29
N GLY A 103 7.12 20.51 26.81
CA GLY A 103 6.43 20.23 28.07
C GLY A 103 5.57 18.96 27.99
N GLU A 104 4.76 18.75 29.03
CA GLU A 104 3.77 17.66 29.10
C GLU A 104 2.39 18.27 29.36
N SER A 105 1.35 17.72 28.73
CA SER A 105 -0.03 18.06 29.10
C SER A 105 -0.32 17.49 30.48
N VAL A 106 -0.74 18.37 31.41
CA VAL A 106 -1.06 18.01 32.80
C VAL A 106 -2.55 18.13 33.11
N THR A 107 -3.36 18.55 32.13
CA THR A 107 -4.80 18.72 32.31
C THR A 107 -5.50 17.38 32.15
N GLU A 108 -5.74 16.71 33.27
CA GLU A 108 -6.61 15.53 33.30
C GLU A 108 -8.06 15.95 33.00
N ARG A 109 -8.70 15.25 32.06
CA ARG A 109 -10.10 15.41 31.67
C ARG A 109 -10.85 14.10 31.84
N THR A 110 -12.17 14.14 32.01
CA THR A 110 -12.95 12.90 31.98
C THR A 110 -12.96 12.33 30.55
N PRO A 111 -13.21 11.03 30.37
CA PRO A 111 -13.35 10.45 29.02
C PRO A 111 -14.42 11.14 28.18
N GLU A 112 -15.52 11.57 28.79
CA GLU A 112 -16.60 12.29 28.10
C GLU A 112 -16.14 13.68 27.63
N GLU A 113 -15.50 14.46 28.49
CA GLU A 113 -14.96 15.77 28.13
C GLU A 113 -13.87 15.67 27.05
N GLN A 114 -12.98 14.69 27.18
CA GLN A 114 -11.94 14.43 26.17
C GLN A 114 -12.58 14.08 24.82
N GLY A 115 -13.60 13.21 24.82
CA GLY A 115 -14.33 12.83 23.61
C GLY A 115 -14.98 14.02 22.92
N GLU A 116 -15.71 14.86 23.66
CA GLU A 116 -16.38 16.04 23.10
C GLU A 116 -15.41 17.07 22.51
N LEU A 117 -14.19 17.18 23.06
CA LEU A 117 -13.16 18.06 22.52
C LEU A 117 -12.47 17.46 21.28
N MET A 118 -12.22 16.14 21.27
CA MET A 118 -11.69 15.44 20.11
C MET A 118 -12.68 15.47 18.93
N ASP A 119 -13.97 15.30 19.18
CA ASP A 119 -15.01 15.41 18.15
C ASP A 119 -14.99 16.79 17.46
N LYS A 120 -14.73 17.86 18.23
CA LYS A 120 -14.58 19.22 17.68
C LYS A 120 -13.29 19.38 16.87
N MET A 121 -12.20 18.75 17.30
CA MET A 121 -10.95 18.73 16.53
C MET A 121 -11.20 18.08 15.18
N ASP A 122 -11.82 16.90 15.16
CA ASP A 122 -12.09 16.14 13.94
C ASP A 122 -12.99 16.93 12.97
N GLU A 123 -14.07 17.55 13.46
CA GLU A 123 -14.94 18.40 12.63
C GLU A 123 -14.17 19.52 11.90
N ILE A 124 -13.30 20.23 12.62
CA ILE A 124 -12.52 21.34 12.07
C ILE A 124 -11.42 20.82 11.14
N MET A 125 -10.68 19.81 11.58
CA MET A 125 -9.51 19.31 10.86
C MET A 125 -9.87 18.56 9.59
N PHE A 126 -11.00 17.85 9.55
CA PHE A 126 -11.43 17.15 8.34
C PHE A 126 -11.86 18.12 7.24
N ALA A 127 -12.60 19.17 7.62
CA ALA A 127 -12.95 20.24 6.70
C ALA A 127 -11.68 20.94 6.17
N TYR A 128 -10.73 21.21 7.06
CA TYR A 128 -9.47 21.85 6.67
C TYR A 128 -8.59 20.97 5.77
N TYR A 129 -8.55 19.65 5.99
CA TYR A 129 -7.84 18.73 5.11
C TYR A 129 -8.38 18.81 3.68
N ALA A 130 -9.72 18.81 3.50
CA ALA A 130 -10.33 18.96 2.19
C ALA A 130 -9.95 20.30 1.51
N ASP A 131 -9.92 21.39 2.29
CA ASP A 131 -9.49 22.70 1.80
C ASP A 131 -8.02 22.73 1.39
N ILE A 132 -7.13 22.09 2.16
CA ILE A 132 -5.72 21.94 1.79
C ILE A 132 -5.61 21.20 0.46
N ILE A 133 -6.25 20.05 0.31
CA ILE A 133 -6.16 19.27 -0.93
C ILE A 133 -6.71 20.06 -2.12
N ALA A 134 -7.82 20.77 -1.96
CA ALA A 134 -8.38 21.61 -3.02
C ALA A 134 -7.48 22.79 -3.40
N SER A 135 -6.72 23.33 -2.45
CA SER A 135 -5.82 24.47 -2.65
C SER A 135 -4.36 24.09 -2.96
N ASN A 136 -4.01 22.80 -2.86
CA ASN A 136 -2.65 22.30 -3.05
C ASN A 136 -2.22 22.27 -4.52
N THR A 137 -1.96 23.46 -5.07
CA THR A 137 -1.56 23.61 -6.48
C THR A 137 -0.17 23.08 -6.82
N ASP A 138 0.71 22.94 -5.82
CA ASP A 138 2.06 22.39 -6.00
C ASP A 138 2.10 20.86 -5.87
N LYS A 139 1.01 20.25 -5.40
CA LYS A 139 0.83 18.79 -5.20
C LYS A 139 1.90 18.15 -4.32
N THR A 140 2.65 18.93 -3.55
CA THR A 140 3.70 18.39 -2.70
C THR A 140 3.11 17.90 -1.39
N LEU A 141 3.64 16.77 -0.91
CA LEU A 141 3.32 16.26 0.41
C LEU A 141 3.78 17.22 1.52
N ASP A 142 4.88 17.93 1.29
CA ASP A 142 5.45 18.89 2.24
C ASP A 142 4.47 20.00 2.59
N SER A 143 3.84 20.59 1.57
CA SER A 143 2.82 21.62 1.74
C SER A 143 1.62 21.10 2.54
N VAL A 144 1.13 19.90 2.23
CA VAL A 144 -0.02 19.31 2.95
C VAL A 144 0.30 19.07 4.42
N LEU A 145 1.40 18.38 4.70
CA LEU A 145 1.76 18.01 6.07
C LEU A 145 2.09 19.23 6.92
N THR A 146 2.80 20.21 6.35
CA THR A 146 3.13 21.45 7.07
C THR A 146 1.87 22.23 7.42
N LEU A 147 1.00 22.50 6.45
CA LEU A 147 -0.24 23.26 6.68
C LEU A 147 -1.17 22.52 7.66
N TYR A 148 -1.30 21.20 7.51
CA TYR A 148 -2.15 20.40 8.38
C TYR A 148 -1.67 20.44 9.84
N VAL A 149 -0.37 20.20 10.08
CA VAL A 149 0.17 20.20 11.45
C VAL A 149 0.08 21.59 12.07
N ASP A 150 0.42 22.65 11.34
CA ASP A 150 0.33 24.02 11.84
C ASP A 150 -1.12 24.35 12.25
N LYS A 151 -2.10 23.94 11.43
CA LYS A 151 -3.52 24.12 11.77
C LYS A 151 -3.97 23.24 12.93
N TYR A 152 -3.46 22.01 13.04
CA TYR A 152 -3.78 21.14 14.17
C TYR A 152 -3.36 21.77 15.49
N VAL A 153 -2.13 22.29 15.58
CA VAL A 153 -1.63 22.95 16.80
C VAL A 153 -2.47 24.17 17.16
N GLU A 154 -2.79 25.03 16.18
CA GLU A 154 -3.68 26.19 16.37
C GLU A 154 -5.06 25.77 16.89
N THR A 155 -5.64 24.72 16.29
CA THR A 155 -6.98 24.24 16.62
C THR A 155 -6.98 23.57 17.99
N TYR A 156 -5.93 22.81 18.33
CA TYR A 156 -5.77 22.18 19.63
C TYR A 156 -5.77 23.24 20.74
N GLU A 157 -4.97 24.30 20.58
CA GLU A 157 -4.95 25.42 21.54
C GLU A 157 -6.32 26.09 21.70
N ALA A 158 -7.03 26.30 20.59
CA ALA A 158 -8.35 26.93 20.61
C ALA A 158 -9.44 26.04 21.27
N VAL A 159 -9.37 24.73 21.07
CA VAL A 159 -10.38 23.77 21.55
C VAL A 159 -10.09 23.34 22.99
N PHE A 160 -8.84 22.99 23.30
CA PHE A 160 -8.43 22.47 24.60
C PHE A 160 -8.06 23.57 25.60
N GLY A 161 -7.79 24.80 25.13
CA GLY A 161 -7.39 25.93 25.94
C GLY A 161 -5.94 25.83 26.45
N GLU A 162 -5.13 24.96 25.86
CA GLU A 162 -3.73 24.72 26.24
C GLU A 162 -2.88 24.32 25.02
N PRO A 163 -1.55 24.51 25.06
CA PRO A 163 -0.66 24.13 23.98
C PRO A 163 -0.70 22.65 23.62
N ALA A 164 -0.50 22.34 22.34
CA ALA A 164 -0.28 20.99 21.87
C ALA A 164 1.14 20.52 22.25
N TYR A 165 1.26 19.73 23.32
CA TYR A 165 2.54 19.17 23.79
C TYR A 165 2.86 17.82 23.13
N ALA A 166 4.07 17.31 23.34
CA ALA A 166 4.54 16.02 22.82
C ALA A 166 3.60 14.82 23.07
N SER A 167 2.80 14.85 24.14
CA SER A 167 1.82 13.80 24.46
C SER A 167 0.71 13.63 23.42
N VAL A 168 0.46 14.63 22.57
CA VAL A 168 -0.62 14.63 21.57
C VAL A 168 -0.16 14.13 20.20
N GLU A 169 1.09 13.69 20.06
CA GLU A 169 1.67 13.25 18.79
C GLU A 169 0.83 12.12 18.15
N ASP A 170 0.38 11.16 18.96
CA ASP A 170 -0.45 10.03 18.49
C ASP A 170 -1.88 10.45 18.14
N ASP A 171 -2.47 11.38 18.89
CA ASP A 171 -3.79 11.94 18.61
C ASP A 171 -3.77 12.73 17.28
N LEU A 172 -2.70 13.48 17.03
CA LEU A 172 -2.52 14.21 15.78
C LEU A 172 -2.44 13.26 14.58
N VAL A 173 -1.60 12.22 14.67
CA VAL A 173 -1.49 11.22 13.58
C VAL A 173 -2.83 10.55 13.34
N THR A 174 -3.54 10.16 14.41
CA THR A 174 -4.86 9.52 14.30
C THR A 174 -5.87 10.45 13.63
N CYS A 175 -5.92 11.72 14.03
CA CYS A 175 -6.80 12.73 13.43
C CYS A 175 -6.47 12.95 11.94
N PHE A 176 -5.18 13.02 11.59
CA PHE A 176 -4.73 13.14 10.20
C PHE A 176 -5.17 11.93 9.35
N GLU A 177 -4.90 10.70 9.81
CA GLU A 177 -5.31 9.49 9.09
C GLU A 177 -6.83 9.39 8.94
N ALA A 178 -7.59 9.80 9.95
CA ALA A 178 -9.05 9.86 9.88
C ALA A 178 -9.54 10.91 8.86
N GLY A 179 -8.90 12.08 8.79
CA GLY A 179 -9.19 13.11 7.79
C GLY A 179 -8.90 12.64 6.36
N VAL A 180 -7.78 11.96 6.14
CA VAL A 180 -7.45 11.30 4.86
C VAL A 180 -8.55 10.29 4.49
N SER A 181 -8.95 9.44 5.42
CA SER A 181 -10.01 8.44 5.20
C SER A 181 -11.35 9.08 4.85
N ALA A 182 -11.77 10.09 5.62
CA ALA A 182 -13.02 10.81 5.36
C ALA A 182 -13.02 11.50 4.00
N TYR A 183 -11.90 12.11 3.61
CA TYR A 183 -11.74 12.71 2.29
C TYR A 183 -11.79 11.67 1.17
N SER A 184 -11.07 10.55 1.34
CA SER A 184 -11.07 9.43 0.40
C SER A 184 -12.49 8.90 0.17
N GLU A 185 -13.23 8.61 1.24
CA GLU A 185 -14.62 8.12 1.15
C GLU A 185 -15.55 9.11 0.42
N ALA A 186 -15.36 10.42 0.63
CA ALA A 186 -16.19 11.45 0.02
C ALA A 186 -15.84 11.72 -1.45
N ASN A 187 -14.60 11.43 -1.89
CA ASN A 187 -14.09 11.83 -3.20
C ASN A 187 -13.68 10.65 -4.10
N ALA A 188 -13.79 9.41 -3.60
CA ALA A 188 -13.49 8.23 -4.38
C ALA A 188 -14.30 8.19 -5.69
N LEU A 189 -13.64 7.78 -6.76
CA LEU A 189 -14.24 7.61 -8.07
C LEU A 189 -14.95 6.26 -8.13
N ASP A 190 -16.14 6.24 -8.74
CA ASP A 190 -16.80 5.00 -9.15
C ASP A 190 -16.12 4.47 -10.41
N ALA A 191 -14.91 3.94 -10.23
CA ALA A 191 -14.05 3.47 -11.30
C ALA A 191 -14.31 1.99 -11.62
N GLU A 192 -14.27 1.68 -12.90
CA GLU A 192 -14.35 0.33 -13.44
C GLU A 192 -13.13 0.02 -14.32
N ASN A 193 -12.88 -1.26 -14.57
CA ASN A 193 -11.87 -1.73 -15.53
C ASN A 193 -10.46 -1.20 -15.25
N GLU A 194 -10.06 -1.11 -13.97
CA GLU A 194 -8.70 -0.79 -13.57
C GLU A 194 -7.71 -1.82 -14.12
N THR A 195 -6.75 -1.35 -14.92
CA THR A 195 -5.72 -2.18 -15.55
C THR A 195 -4.39 -1.45 -15.58
N VAL A 196 -3.29 -2.20 -15.57
CA VAL A 196 -1.94 -1.66 -15.75
C VAL A 196 -1.24 -2.37 -16.90
N GLU A 197 -0.64 -1.58 -17.78
CA GLU A 197 0.19 -2.05 -18.87
C GLU A 197 1.64 -1.56 -18.68
N VAL A 198 2.62 -2.47 -18.72
CA VAL A 198 4.03 -2.10 -18.80
C VAL A 198 4.32 -1.60 -20.21
N ARG A 199 4.65 -0.32 -20.34
CA ARG A 199 4.95 0.35 -21.62
C ARG A 199 6.42 0.16 -22.01
N LYS A 200 7.33 0.23 -21.05
CA LYS A 200 8.77 0.12 -21.29
C LYS A 200 9.50 -0.40 -20.07
N THR A 201 10.42 -1.34 -20.28
CA THR A 201 11.45 -1.69 -19.30
C THR A 201 12.80 -1.22 -19.82
N TYR A 202 13.54 -0.48 -19.01
CA TYR A 202 14.81 0.12 -19.41
C TYR A 202 15.93 -0.92 -19.39
N SER A 203 16.83 -0.84 -20.37
CA SER A 203 18.12 -1.55 -20.35
C SER A 203 19.12 -0.88 -19.39
N ASP A 204 20.21 -1.57 -19.03
CA ASP A 204 21.23 -1.05 -18.12
C ASP A 204 21.82 0.30 -18.59
N GLU A 205 22.03 0.46 -19.90
CA GLU A 205 22.50 1.71 -20.51
C GLU A 205 21.47 2.85 -20.34
N GLU A 206 20.18 2.55 -20.53
CA GLU A 206 19.10 3.51 -20.35
C GLU A 206 18.89 3.87 -18.87
N VAL A 207 19.08 2.93 -17.94
CA VAL A 207 19.06 3.21 -16.49
C VAL A 207 20.22 4.13 -16.09
N ALA A 208 21.42 3.93 -16.66
CA ALA A 208 22.54 4.84 -16.46
C ALA A 208 22.25 6.24 -17.03
N ALA A 209 21.65 6.32 -18.23
CA ALA A 209 21.25 7.58 -18.83
C ALA A 209 20.16 8.30 -18.01
N TYR A 210 19.17 7.57 -17.50
CA TYR A 210 18.13 8.10 -16.62
C TYR A 210 18.75 8.73 -15.35
N ARG A 211 19.64 7.99 -14.65
CA ARG A 211 20.34 8.50 -13.46
C ARG A 211 21.18 9.74 -13.76
N ALA A 212 21.86 9.78 -14.90
CA ALA A 212 22.65 10.93 -15.32
C ALA A 212 21.76 12.14 -15.67
N GLY A 213 20.57 11.89 -16.22
CA GLY A 213 19.61 12.90 -16.66
C GLY A 213 18.75 13.53 -15.55
N LEU A 214 18.77 13.00 -14.32
CA LEU A 214 18.07 13.62 -13.19
C LEU A 214 18.53 15.06 -12.96
N SER A 215 17.57 15.97 -12.87
CA SER A 215 17.78 17.39 -12.56
C SER A 215 18.37 17.58 -11.16
N GLU A 216 18.88 18.78 -10.86
CA GLU A 216 19.34 19.11 -9.51
C GLU A 216 18.21 19.00 -8.49
N ASP A 217 16.99 19.44 -8.83
CA ASP A 217 15.81 19.33 -7.98
C ASP A 217 15.45 17.87 -7.69
N ALA A 218 15.45 17.02 -8.72
CA ALA A 218 15.17 15.59 -8.56
C ALA A 218 16.20 14.89 -7.66
N ARG A 219 17.48 15.28 -7.79
CA ARG A 219 18.56 14.79 -6.92
C ARG A 219 18.41 15.30 -5.49
N ALA A 220 17.99 16.54 -5.30
CA ALA A 220 17.72 17.10 -3.98
C ALA A 220 16.57 16.37 -3.29
N GLU A 221 15.50 16.07 -4.03
CA GLU A 221 14.36 15.30 -3.52
C GLU A 221 14.77 13.87 -3.15
N TYR A 222 15.56 13.19 -3.99
CA TYR A 222 16.13 11.90 -3.64
C TYR A 222 16.96 11.96 -2.35
N ALA A 223 17.87 12.95 -2.25
CA ALA A 223 18.71 13.12 -1.07
C ALA A 223 17.90 13.40 0.20
N ARG A 224 16.81 14.17 0.10
CA ARG A 224 15.88 14.46 1.19
C ARG A 224 15.30 13.19 1.81
N PHE A 225 15.05 12.15 1.00
CA PHE A 225 14.56 10.85 1.46
C PHE A 225 15.66 9.79 1.61
N GLY A 226 16.92 10.22 1.67
CA GLY A 226 18.08 9.35 1.82
C GLY A 226 18.33 8.42 0.61
N LEU A 227 17.67 8.66 -0.52
CA LEU A 227 17.88 7.90 -1.75
C LEU A 227 19.07 8.50 -2.52
N SER A 228 19.98 7.64 -2.95
CA SER A 228 20.98 8.04 -3.95
C SER A 228 20.47 7.69 -5.34
N PRO A 229 20.63 8.58 -6.35
CA PRO A 229 20.42 8.22 -7.76
C PRO A 229 21.12 6.92 -8.16
N ASP A 230 22.31 6.66 -7.63
CA ASP A 230 23.09 5.48 -7.96
C ASP A 230 22.46 4.17 -7.44
N ALA A 231 21.56 4.25 -6.46
CA ALA A 231 20.80 3.12 -5.94
C ALA A 231 19.70 2.65 -6.90
N VAL A 232 19.38 3.43 -7.94
CA VAL A 232 18.43 3.02 -8.98
C VAL A 232 19.05 1.94 -9.86
N GLU A 233 18.58 0.71 -9.71
CA GLU A 233 19.02 -0.49 -10.42
C GLU A 233 18.15 -0.83 -11.64
N GLY A 234 16.97 -0.22 -11.75
CA GLY A 234 16.03 -0.48 -12.84
C GLY A 234 15.02 0.65 -12.99
N VAL A 235 14.49 0.81 -14.20
CA VAL A 235 13.45 1.80 -14.50
C VAL A 235 12.39 1.15 -15.38
N CYS A 236 11.13 1.43 -15.09
CA CYS A 236 9.97 0.91 -15.82
C CYS A 236 8.95 2.04 -16.01
N GLU A 237 8.38 2.13 -17.21
CA GLU A 237 7.23 2.98 -17.48
C GLU A 237 5.99 2.11 -17.59
N THR A 238 4.94 2.48 -16.87
CA THR A 238 3.64 1.82 -16.91
C THR A 238 2.54 2.81 -17.27
N GLN A 239 1.40 2.30 -17.72
CA GLN A 239 0.18 3.07 -17.86
C GLN A 239 -0.93 2.40 -17.07
N PHE A 240 -1.47 3.12 -16.08
CA PHE A 240 -2.71 2.74 -15.40
C PHE A 240 -3.90 3.28 -16.18
N SER A 241 -4.88 2.43 -16.42
CA SER A 241 -6.10 2.78 -17.15
C SER A 241 -7.32 2.44 -16.30
N TYR A 242 -8.28 3.35 -16.24
CA TYR A 242 -9.54 3.16 -15.52
C TYR A 242 -10.68 3.87 -16.24
N THR A 243 -11.91 3.45 -15.99
CA THR A 243 -13.11 4.00 -16.62
C THR A 243 -14.01 4.64 -15.57
N VAL A 244 -14.45 5.88 -15.79
CA VAL A 244 -15.47 6.54 -14.94
C VAL A 244 -16.54 7.10 -15.86
N GLY A 245 -17.81 6.75 -15.59
CA GLY A 245 -18.94 7.24 -16.41
C GLY A 245 -18.86 6.85 -17.90
N GLY A 246 -18.15 5.78 -18.23
CA GLY A 246 -17.93 5.32 -19.61
C GLY A 246 -16.76 5.99 -20.36
N GLU A 247 -16.05 6.93 -19.73
CA GLU A 247 -14.84 7.55 -20.27
C GLU A 247 -13.59 6.84 -19.73
N VAL A 248 -12.62 6.55 -20.61
CA VAL A 248 -11.36 5.89 -20.25
C VAL A 248 -10.29 6.93 -19.98
N PHE A 249 -9.70 6.86 -18.79
CA PHE A 249 -8.58 7.68 -18.35
C PHE A 249 -7.29 6.85 -18.37
N ASN A 250 -6.18 7.51 -18.68
CA ASN A 250 -4.87 6.87 -18.76
C ASN A 250 -3.86 7.71 -17.99
N VAL A 251 -3.15 7.07 -17.06
CA VAL A 251 -2.18 7.70 -16.17
C VAL A 251 -0.83 7.02 -16.35
N PRO A 252 0.17 7.71 -16.93
CA PRO A 252 1.52 7.19 -16.98
C PRO A 252 2.15 7.20 -15.59
N CYS A 253 2.95 6.18 -15.28
CA CYS A 253 3.77 6.15 -14.06
C CYS A 253 5.18 5.68 -14.40
N THR A 254 6.16 6.35 -13.80
CA THR A 254 7.56 5.93 -13.83
C THR A 254 7.86 5.23 -12.52
N LEU A 255 8.44 4.03 -12.60
CA LEU A 255 8.87 3.26 -11.46
C LEU A 255 10.37 3.06 -11.51
N ILE A 256 10.99 3.15 -10.34
CA ILE A 256 12.39 2.83 -10.12
C ILE A 256 12.51 1.56 -9.28
N LYS A 257 13.52 0.76 -9.60
CA LYS A 257 13.91 -0.39 -8.80
C LYS A 257 15.08 -0.01 -7.92
N VAL A 258 14.96 -0.28 -6.63
CA VAL A 258 16.05 -0.11 -5.67
C VAL A 258 16.21 -1.42 -4.89
N GLY A 259 17.39 -2.03 -5.00
CA GLY A 259 17.61 -3.41 -4.59
C GLY A 259 16.64 -4.36 -5.28
N MET A 260 15.85 -5.09 -4.50
CA MET A 260 14.88 -6.05 -5.05
C MET A 260 13.51 -5.45 -5.34
N GLN A 261 13.21 -4.24 -4.85
CA GLN A 261 11.87 -3.69 -4.82
C GLN A 261 11.69 -2.55 -5.84
N TRP A 262 10.48 -2.43 -6.36
CA TRP A 262 9.99 -1.38 -7.24
C TRP A 262 9.19 -0.36 -6.44
N TYR A 263 9.29 0.89 -6.87
CA TYR A 263 8.59 2.03 -6.29
C TYR A 263 8.20 2.99 -7.39
N VAL A 264 7.08 3.68 -7.23
CA VAL A 264 6.80 4.87 -8.04
C VAL A 264 7.86 5.93 -7.71
N ASP A 265 8.46 6.47 -8.76
CA ASP A 265 9.49 7.49 -8.66
C ASP A 265 8.88 8.82 -8.19
N VAL A 266 9.32 9.29 -7.03
CA VAL A 266 8.82 10.51 -6.40
C VAL A 266 9.12 11.77 -7.20
N THR A 267 10.12 11.73 -8.08
CA THR A 267 10.47 12.87 -8.92
C THR A 267 9.58 13.02 -10.14
N ALA A 268 8.68 12.05 -10.37
CA ALA A 268 7.64 12.07 -11.38
C ALA A 268 6.25 12.48 -10.83
N LEU A 269 6.17 12.81 -9.54
CA LEU A 269 4.93 13.21 -8.83
C LEU A 269 4.68 14.72 -8.91
#